data_AF-A0A957X4C2-F1
#
_entry.id   AF-A0A957X4C2-F1
#
_cell.length_a   1.000
_cell.length_b   1.000
_cell.length_c   1.000
_cell.angle_alpha   90.00
_cell.angle_beta   90.00
_cell.angle_gamma   90.00
#
_symmetry.space_group_name_H-M   'P 1'
#
loop_
_entity.id
_entity.type
_entity.pdbx_description
1 polymer ?
#
loop_
_entity_poly.entity_id
_entity_poly.type
_entity_poly.pdbx_seq_one_letter_code
_entity_poly.pdbx_strand_id
1 'polypeptide(L)'
;MKFLAGDIGGTKTVLALYDADQNLVTPTVEATYPSASYTSLEAIVQTFFSQQKLTGADFAAGTFGVAGPVVAGRAAITNLPWIIDERQMSETLALPKVTLINDLVAIAGAVPHLPAADLVTIHEGKAAATGPIAVVAPGTGLGEAYLIHDGTHYRAYPSEGGHADFGPNSATETELLQFLQKQFSTGQTPHISWERVCSGSGIPNLYAFLKEQGKV
;
A
#
# COMPACT_ATOMS: atom_id res chain seq x y z
N MET A 1 15.04 -0.66 21.83
CA MET A 1 14.53 -1.98 21.29
C MET A 1 14.39 -1.85 19.79
N LYS A 2 14.89 -2.79 18.96
CA LYS A 2 14.95 -2.58 17.50
C LYS A 2 13.77 -3.20 16.75
N PHE A 3 13.33 -2.53 15.69
CA PHE A 3 12.31 -3.01 14.76
C PHE A 3 12.85 -2.95 13.32
N LEU A 4 12.50 -3.96 12.53
CA LEU A 4 12.79 -4.00 11.11
C LEU A 4 11.50 -3.66 10.35
N ALA A 5 11.57 -2.69 9.46
CA ALA A 5 10.50 -2.41 8.51
C ALA A 5 11.02 -2.70 7.09
N GLY A 6 10.13 -3.15 6.21
CA GLY A 6 10.44 -3.27 4.79
C GLY A 6 9.28 -2.85 3.90
N ASP A 7 9.61 -2.15 2.81
CA ASP A 7 8.69 -1.83 1.72
C ASP A 7 9.10 -2.67 0.49
N ILE A 8 8.26 -3.64 0.14
CA ILE A 8 8.56 -4.69 -0.83
C ILE A 8 7.81 -4.44 -2.12
N GLY A 9 8.51 -3.82 -3.07
CA GLY A 9 8.04 -3.61 -4.44
C GLY A 9 8.64 -4.60 -5.45
N GLY A 10 7.99 -4.72 -6.61
CA GLY A 10 8.45 -5.58 -7.70
C GLY A 10 9.83 -5.19 -8.27
N THR A 11 10.20 -3.91 -8.23
CA THR A 11 11.48 -3.42 -8.77
C THR A 11 12.54 -3.22 -7.69
N LYS A 12 12.14 -2.67 -6.54
CA LYS A 12 13.04 -2.35 -5.42
C LYS A 12 12.41 -2.79 -4.11
N THR A 13 13.28 -3.15 -3.18
CA THR A 13 12.94 -3.42 -1.78
C THR A 13 13.69 -2.42 -0.92
N VAL A 14 12.99 -1.72 -0.04
CA VAL A 14 13.59 -0.83 0.96
C VAL A 14 13.51 -1.50 2.32
N LEU A 15 14.63 -1.58 3.05
CA LEU A 15 14.67 -2.06 4.42
C LEU A 15 15.13 -0.93 5.34
N ALA A 16 14.51 -0.85 6.50
CA ALA A 16 14.75 0.19 7.48
C ALA A 16 14.81 -0.38 8.90
N LEU A 17 15.78 0.09 9.68
CA LEU A 17 15.91 -0.21 11.11
C LEU A 17 15.40 0.97 11.92
N TYR A 18 14.54 0.69 12.89
CA TYR A 18 14.07 1.65 13.87
C TYR A 18 14.49 1.21 15.28
N ASP A 19 14.77 2.18 16.15
CA ASP A 19 15.03 1.94 17.56
C ASP A 19 13.98 2.65 18.42
N ALA A 20 13.29 1.88 19.27
CA ALA A 20 12.27 2.36 20.20
C ALA A 20 12.79 3.42 21.18
N ASP A 21 14.10 3.42 21.44
CA ASP A 21 14.74 4.40 22.32
C ASP A 21 14.98 5.75 21.59
N GLN A 22 14.66 5.81 20.29
CA GLN A 22 14.73 6.99 19.42
C GLN A 22 13.34 7.34 18.86
N ASN A 23 13.28 8.40 18.05
CA ASN A 23 12.06 8.73 17.32
C ASN A 23 11.77 7.68 16.25
N LEU A 24 10.58 7.09 16.27
CA LEU A 24 10.15 6.06 15.30
C LEU A 24 9.71 6.63 13.94
N VAL A 25 9.80 7.94 13.72
CA VAL A 25 9.50 8.58 12.42
C VAL A 25 10.67 8.45 11.43
N THR A 26 11.91 8.42 11.92
CA THR A 26 13.10 8.39 11.06
C THR A 26 13.90 7.11 11.33
N PRO A 27 14.26 6.34 10.29
CA PRO A 27 15.03 5.13 10.49
C PRO A 27 16.47 5.47 10.93
N THR A 28 17.03 4.65 11.82
CA THR A 28 18.45 4.74 12.19
C THR A 28 19.34 4.28 11.04
N VAL A 29 18.85 3.32 10.24
CA VAL A 29 19.50 2.84 9.02
C VAL A 29 18.42 2.57 7.98
N GLU A 30 18.66 3.00 6.74
CA GLU A 30 17.83 2.66 5.59
C GLU A 30 18.73 2.18 4.45
N ALA A 31 18.29 1.14 3.74
CA ALA A 31 18.97 0.64 2.55
C ALA A 31 17.96 0.20 1.50
N THR A 32 18.29 0.47 0.23
CA THR A 32 17.48 0.05 -0.92
C THR A 32 18.23 -1.03 -1.71
N TYR A 33 17.52 -2.08 -2.09
CA TYR A 33 18.02 -3.21 -2.84
C TYR A 33 17.22 -3.39 -4.13
N PRO A 34 17.88 -3.65 -5.29
CA PRO A 34 17.17 -4.03 -6.50
C PRO A 34 16.56 -5.42 -6.34
N SER A 35 15.23 -5.53 -6.36
CA SER A 35 14.53 -6.79 -6.02
C SER A 35 14.95 -7.94 -6.95
N ALA A 36 15.06 -7.68 -8.26
CA ALA A 36 15.44 -8.68 -9.25
C ALA A 36 16.89 -9.23 -9.11
N SER A 37 17.74 -8.61 -8.29
CA SER A 37 19.09 -9.09 -8.01
C SER A 37 19.15 -10.19 -6.95
N TYR A 38 18.01 -10.55 -6.34
CA TYR A 38 17.93 -11.52 -5.26
C TYR A 38 16.91 -12.61 -5.57
N THR A 39 17.16 -13.81 -5.04
CA THR A 39 16.29 -14.97 -5.24
C THR A 39 15.07 -14.98 -4.31
N SER A 40 15.14 -14.27 -3.18
CA SER A 40 14.04 -14.13 -2.21
C SER A 40 14.20 -12.89 -1.33
N LEU A 41 13.15 -12.54 -0.57
CA LEU A 41 13.22 -11.46 0.40
C LEU A 41 14.17 -11.78 1.56
N GLU A 42 14.22 -13.03 2.01
CA GLU A 42 15.13 -13.47 3.09
C GLU A 42 16.59 -13.22 2.71
N ALA A 43 16.97 -13.41 1.43
CA ALA A 43 18.31 -13.12 0.95
C ALA A 43 18.66 -11.62 1.05
N ILE A 44 17.68 -10.74 0.80
CA ILE A 44 17.84 -9.29 0.98
C ILE A 44 18.02 -8.97 2.46
N VAL A 45 17.15 -9.51 3.34
CA VAL A 45 17.22 -9.24 4.78
C VAL A 45 18.53 -9.77 5.39
N GLN A 46 19.00 -10.94 4.98
CA GLN A 46 20.31 -11.48 5.39
C GLN A 46 21.46 -10.58 4.93
N THR A 47 21.37 -10.04 3.71
CA THR A 47 22.37 -9.08 3.21
C THR A 47 22.37 -7.81 4.07
N PHE A 48 21.20 -7.27 4.39
CA PHE A 48 21.05 -6.12 5.28
C PHE A 48 21.65 -6.39 6.67
N PHE A 49 21.31 -7.54 7.28
CA PHE A 49 21.87 -7.97 8.57
C PHE A 49 23.40 -8.05 8.53
N SER A 50 23.97 -8.66 7.51
CA SER A 50 25.42 -8.76 7.33
C SER A 50 26.09 -7.38 7.21
N GLN A 51 25.52 -6.48 6.40
CA GLN A 51 26.04 -5.11 6.21
C GLN A 51 26.02 -4.30 7.51
N GLN A 52 24.97 -4.47 8.32
CA GLN A 52 24.82 -3.77 9.61
C GLN A 52 25.47 -4.50 10.79
N LYS A 53 26.04 -5.70 10.58
CA LYS A 53 26.59 -6.58 11.62
C LYS A 53 25.56 -6.90 12.71
N LEU A 54 24.34 -7.20 12.29
CA LEU A 54 23.20 -7.56 13.14
C LEU A 54 22.73 -8.97 12.82
N THR A 55 21.86 -9.50 13.67
CA THR A 55 21.14 -10.76 13.51
C THR A 55 19.65 -10.54 13.75
N GLY A 56 18.79 -11.48 13.34
CA GLY A 56 17.35 -11.36 13.60
C GLY A 56 17.00 -11.27 15.09
N ALA A 57 17.82 -11.87 15.96
CA ALA A 57 17.63 -11.83 17.42
C ALA A 57 17.83 -10.42 18.02
N ASP A 58 18.46 -9.50 17.29
CA ASP A 58 18.61 -8.10 17.71
C ASP A 58 17.30 -7.31 17.60
N PHE A 59 16.31 -7.83 16.89
CA PHE A 59 15.03 -7.18 16.61
C PHE A 59 13.90 -7.79 17.44
N ALA A 60 12.97 -6.97 17.90
CA ALA A 60 11.74 -7.44 18.53
C ALA A 60 10.72 -7.95 17.51
N ALA A 61 10.67 -7.33 16.33
CA ALA A 61 9.80 -7.74 15.22
C ALA A 61 10.30 -7.19 13.88
N GLY A 62 9.92 -7.88 12.81
CA GLY A 62 9.99 -7.40 11.43
C GLY A 62 8.59 -7.23 10.83
N THR A 63 8.30 -6.09 10.22
CA THR A 63 7.06 -5.85 9.47
C THR A 63 7.37 -5.48 8.03
N PHE A 64 6.74 -6.15 7.07
CA PHE A 64 7.00 -5.95 5.66
C PHE A 64 5.71 -5.60 4.93
N GLY A 65 5.65 -4.38 4.37
CA GLY A 65 4.62 -3.92 3.45
C GLY A 65 4.84 -4.56 2.08
N VAL A 66 3.82 -5.22 1.52
CA VAL A 66 3.92 -5.94 0.25
C VAL A 66 2.91 -5.42 -0.78
N ALA A 67 3.36 -5.30 -2.02
CA ALA A 67 2.51 -4.97 -3.16
C ALA A 67 1.66 -6.18 -3.60
N GLY A 68 0.57 -6.41 -2.87
CA GLY A 68 -0.41 -7.46 -3.12
C GLY A 68 -1.22 -7.83 -1.88
N PRO A 69 -2.16 -8.78 -2.02
CA PRO A 69 -2.96 -9.28 -0.89
C PRO A 69 -2.11 -10.16 0.03
N VAL A 70 -2.33 -10.01 1.34
CA VAL A 70 -1.79 -10.91 2.36
C VAL A 70 -2.90 -11.83 2.83
N VAL A 71 -2.73 -13.13 2.63
CA VAL A 71 -3.72 -14.16 3.01
C VAL A 71 -3.07 -15.16 3.93
N ALA A 72 -3.59 -15.29 5.15
CA ALA A 72 -3.08 -16.22 6.16
C ALA A 72 -1.55 -16.13 6.38
N GLY A 73 -1.01 -14.91 6.45
CA GLY A 73 0.42 -14.66 6.66
C GLY A 73 1.29 -14.94 5.44
N ARG A 74 0.71 -15.01 4.24
CA ARG A 74 1.42 -15.28 2.99
C ARG A 74 1.09 -14.24 1.93
N ALA A 75 2.09 -13.90 1.12
CA ALA A 75 1.94 -12.98 -0.01
C ALA A 75 2.75 -13.43 -1.22
N ALA A 76 2.16 -13.29 -2.40
CA ALA A 76 2.87 -13.42 -3.67
C ALA A 76 3.18 -12.02 -4.19
N ILE A 77 4.45 -11.73 -4.47
CA ILE A 77 4.85 -10.39 -4.90
C ILE A 77 4.60 -10.21 -6.39
N THR A 78 3.83 -9.18 -6.74
CA THR A 78 3.52 -8.86 -8.14
C THR A 78 4.81 -8.64 -8.93
N ASN A 79 4.94 -9.31 -10.08
CA ASN A 79 6.11 -9.28 -10.97
C ASN A 79 7.42 -9.90 -10.42
N LEU A 80 7.37 -10.64 -9.31
CA LEU A 80 8.49 -11.43 -8.81
C LEU A 80 8.05 -12.87 -8.53
N PRO A 81 8.94 -13.88 -8.66
CA PRO A 81 8.62 -15.27 -8.35
C PRO A 81 8.60 -15.54 -6.83
N TRP A 82 8.49 -14.51 -5.99
CA TRP A 82 8.60 -14.63 -4.56
C TRP A 82 7.25 -14.96 -3.93
N ILE A 83 7.24 -16.03 -3.13
CA ILE A 83 6.18 -16.34 -2.19
C ILE A 83 6.77 -16.15 -0.81
N ILE A 84 6.22 -15.18 -0.08
CA ILE A 84 6.67 -14.81 1.25
C ILE A 84 5.72 -15.42 2.26
N ASP A 85 6.27 -16.03 3.31
CA ASP A 85 5.53 -16.63 4.41
C ASP A 85 6.11 -16.14 5.74
N GLU A 86 5.26 -15.56 6.59
CA GLU A 86 5.68 -14.97 7.87
C GLU A 86 6.46 -15.94 8.74
N ARG A 87 5.99 -17.20 8.83
CA ARG A 87 6.59 -18.21 9.68
C ARG A 87 7.94 -18.65 9.11
N GLN A 88 8.00 -18.94 7.82
CA GLN A 88 9.25 -19.32 7.15
C GLN A 88 10.30 -18.22 7.27
N MET A 89 9.92 -16.95 7.09
CA MET A 89 10.81 -15.81 7.28
C MET A 89 11.29 -15.71 8.72
N SER A 90 10.38 -15.84 9.70
CA SER A 90 10.72 -15.79 11.13
C SER A 90 11.76 -16.85 11.49
N GLU A 91 11.56 -18.10 11.06
CA GLU A 91 12.48 -19.21 11.30
C GLU A 91 13.83 -19.00 10.57
N THR A 92 13.80 -18.62 9.29
CA THR A 92 14.99 -18.48 8.45
C THR A 92 15.88 -17.30 8.87
N LEU A 93 15.28 -16.21 9.33
CA LEU A 93 15.97 -14.98 9.70
C LEU A 93 16.25 -14.90 11.21
N ALA A 94 15.78 -15.87 11.99
CA ALA A 94 15.78 -15.83 13.45
C ALA A 94 15.12 -14.55 14.02
N LEU A 95 14.08 -14.05 13.34
CA LEU A 95 13.28 -12.91 13.79
C LEU A 95 12.19 -13.41 14.75
N PRO A 96 12.05 -12.86 15.98
CA PRO A 96 11.05 -13.34 16.94
C PRO A 96 9.61 -13.24 16.45
N LYS A 97 9.32 -12.25 15.61
CA LYS A 97 8.01 -12.06 14.98
C LYS A 97 8.20 -11.44 13.60
N VAL A 98 7.46 -11.97 12.63
CA VAL A 98 7.33 -11.39 11.29
C VAL A 98 5.85 -11.10 11.03
N THR A 99 5.56 -9.97 10.40
CA THR A 99 4.20 -9.63 9.96
C THR A 99 4.26 -9.07 8.56
N LEU A 100 3.44 -9.62 7.67
CA LEU A 100 3.21 -9.09 6.33
C LEU A 100 1.95 -8.25 6.38
N ILE A 101 2.02 -7.07 5.80
CA ILE A 101 0.86 -6.18 5.63
C ILE A 101 0.80 -5.73 4.18
N ASN A 102 -0.41 -5.50 3.68
CA ASN A 102 -0.55 -4.85 2.38
C ASN A 102 0.07 -3.44 2.43
N ASP A 103 0.66 -3.00 1.33
CA ASP A 103 1.28 -1.69 1.17
C ASP A 103 0.36 -0.52 1.57
N LEU A 104 -0.90 -0.55 1.17
CA LEU A 104 -1.85 0.49 1.53
C LEU A 104 -2.25 0.43 3.01
N VAL A 105 -2.29 -0.75 3.61
CA VAL A 105 -2.47 -0.89 5.07
C VAL A 105 -1.29 -0.27 5.82
N ALA A 106 -0.07 -0.41 5.29
CA ALA A 106 1.12 0.25 5.84
C ALA A 106 0.99 1.77 5.76
N ILE A 107 0.60 2.31 4.60
CA ILE A 107 0.34 3.75 4.40
C ILE A 107 -0.73 4.23 5.38
N ALA A 108 -1.85 3.51 5.46
CA ALA A 108 -2.95 3.87 6.35
C ALA A 108 -2.48 3.91 7.81
N GLY A 109 -1.73 2.89 8.26
CA GLY A 109 -1.14 2.84 9.59
C GLY A 109 -0.21 4.01 9.91
N ALA A 110 0.44 4.61 8.90
CA ALA A 110 1.30 5.78 9.07
C ALA A 110 0.54 7.10 9.20
N VAL A 111 -0.69 7.21 8.65
CA VAL A 111 -1.47 8.47 8.60
C VAL A 111 -1.62 9.15 9.96
N PRO A 112 -1.99 8.47 11.06
CA PRO A 112 -2.11 9.10 12.37
C PRO A 112 -0.80 9.65 12.95
N HIS A 113 0.35 9.26 12.37
CA HIS A 113 1.69 9.61 12.83
C HIS A 113 2.38 10.66 11.97
N LEU A 114 1.75 11.12 10.87
CA LEU A 114 2.30 12.16 10.01
C LEU A 114 2.35 13.51 10.74
N PRO A 115 3.49 14.23 10.68
CA PRO A 115 3.57 15.58 11.21
C PRO A 115 2.74 16.54 10.32
N ALA A 116 2.29 17.65 10.91
CA ALA A 116 1.51 18.65 10.17
C ALA A 116 2.24 19.22 8.94
N ALA A 117 3.57 19.19 8.92
CA ALA A 117 4.38 19.64 7.78
C ALA A 117 4.22 18.73 6.53
N ASP A 118 3.82 17.47 6.72
CA ASP A 118 3.62 16.49 5.65
C ASP A 118 2.15 16.45 5.18
N LEU A 119 1.30 17.34 5.70
CA LEU A 119 -0.14 17.38 5.40
C LEU A 119 -0.50 18.69 4.71
N VAL A 120 -1.35 18.58 3.69
CA VAL A 120 -1.97 19.73 3.01
C VAL A 120 -3.48 19.59 3.11
N THR A 121 -4.15 20.54 3.78
CA THR A 121 -5.60 20.55 3.89
C THR A 121 -6.22 21.02 2.57
N ILE A 122 -6.94 20.13 1.89
CA ILE A 122 -7.72 20.45 0.68
C ILE A 122 -9.05 21.12 1.04
N HIS A 123 -9.71 20.61 2.06
CA HIS A 123 -10.99 21.12 2.56
C HIS A 123 -10.99 21.12 4.08
N GLU A 124 -11.19 22.30 4.67
CA GLU A 124 -11.25 22.46 6.12
C GLU A 124 -12.44 21.72 6.73
N GLY A 125 -12.22 21.10 7.89
CA GLY A 125 -13.23 20.30 8.56
C GLY A 125 -12.94 20.19 10.05
N LYS A 126 -13.87 19.61 10.80
CA LYS A 126 -13.69 19.32 12.22
C LYS A 126 -13.33 17.85 12.39
N ALA A 127 -12.05 17.58 12.64
CA ALA A 127 -11.59 16.24 12.93
C ALA A 127 -12.28 15.67 14.19
N ALA A 128 -12.81 14.46 14.10
CA ALA A 128 -13.26 13.70 15.25
C ALA A 128 -12.06 12.96 15.85
N ALA A 129 -11.73 13.22 17.12
CA ALA A 129 -10.49 12.72 17.75
C ALA A 129 -10.30 11.19 17.64
N THR A 130 -11.39 10.42 17.69
CA THR A 130 -11.41 8.96 17.59
C THR A 130 -12.35 8.45 16.49
N GLY A 131 -12.62 9.29 15.48
CA GLY A 131 -13.49 8.92 14.36
C GLY A 131 -12.79 8.00 13.36
N PRO A 132 -13.53 7.24 12.53
CA PRO A 132 -12.93 6.50 11.43
C PRO A 132 -12.13 7.41 10.49
N ILE A 133 -11.01 6.92 9.99
CA ILE A 133 -10.19 7.61 8.98
C ILE A 133 -10.25 6.78 7.70
N ALA A 134 -10.64 7.40 6.59
CA ALA A 134 -10.52 6.80 5.27
C ALA A 134 -9.22 7.24 4.62
N VAL A 135 -8.56 6.32 3.92
CA VAL A 135 -7.33 6.56 3.17
C VAL A 135 -7.59 6.14 1.74
N VAL A 136 -7.50 7.10 0.82
CA VAL A 136 -7.69 6.91 -0.62
C VAL A 136 -6.39 7.29 -1.31
N ALA A 137 -5.81 6.35 -2.07
CA ALA A 137 -4.50 6.50 -2.69
C ALA A 137 -4.60 6.21 -4.20
N PRO A 138 -4.89 7.22 -5.03
CA PRO A 138 -4.80 7.09 -6.48
C PRO A 138 -3.34 6.96 -6.90
N GLY A 139 -3.02 5.91 -7.65
CA GLY A 139 -1.70 5.61 -8.19
C GLY A 139 -1.84 4.96 -9.57
N THR A 140 -1.12 3.87 -9.85
CA THR A 140 -1.40 3.06 -11.05
C THR A 140 -2.84 2.54 -11.05
N GLY A 141 -3.32 2.08 -9.89
CA GLY A 141 -4.71 1.76 -9.59
C GLY A 141 -5.32 2.72 -8.57
N LEU A 142 -6.39 2.30 -7.89
CA LEU A 142 -7.04 3.08 -6.83
C LEU A 142 -7.09 2.25 -5.53
N GLY A 143 -6.13 2.52 -4.64
CA GLY A 143 -6.08 1.87 -3.34
C GLY A 143 -7.02 2.54 -2.34
N GLU A 144 -7.77 1.74 -1.58
CA GLU A 144 -8.55 2.21 -0.43
C GLU A 144 -8.28 1.40 0.84
N ALA A 145 -8.09 2.08 1.96
CA ALA A 145 -7.98 1.49 3.28
C ALA A 145 -8.69 2.38 4.30
N TYR A 146 -8.96 1.84 5.48
CA TYR A 146 -9.57 2.61 6.55
C TYR A 146 -8.98 2.26 7.91
N LEU A 147 -9.04 3.21 8.85
CA LEU A 147 -8.64 3.01 10.22
C LEU A 147 -9.84 3.17 11.15
N ILE A 148 -9.92 2.27 12.13
CA ILE A 148 -10.88 2.34 13.22
C ILE A 148 -10.11 2.46 14.54
N HIS A 149 -10.55 3.37 15.40
CA HIS A 149 -10.01 3.50 16.75
C HIS A 149 -10.60 2.43 17.66
N ASP A 150 -9.77 1.58 18.26
CA ASP A 150 -10.21 0.46 19.11
C ASP A 150 -10.45 0.84 20.60
N GLY A 151 -10.35 2.13 20.91
CA GLY A 151 -10.39 2.67 22.27
C GLY A 151 -9.01 3.02 22.81
N THR A 152 -7.94 2.47 22.22
CA THR A 152 -6.55 2.74 22.62
C THR A 152 -5.67 3.20 21.46
N HIS A 153 -5.85 2.63 20.27
CA HIS A 153 -5.09 3.00 19.08
C HIS A 153 -5.92 2.81 17.81
N TYR A 154 -5.46 3.44 16.73
CA TYR A 154 -6.00 3.18 15.39
C TYR A 154 -5.48 1.85 14.87
N ARG A 155 -6.39 1.06 14.29
CA ARG A 155 -6.07 -0.16 13.54
C ARG A 155 -6.43 0.05 12.08
N ALA A 156 -5.47 -0.16 11.19
CA ALA A 156 -5.67 -0.09 9.75
C ALA A 156 -6.24 -1.42 9.22
N TYR A 157 -7.16 -1.32 8.27
CA TYR A 157 -7.80 -2.44 7.61
C TYR A 157 -7.72 -2.27 6.09
N PRO A 158 -7.41 -3.36 5.35
CA PRO A 158 -7.43 -3.33 3.90
C PRO A 158 -8.86 -3.22 3.37
N SER A 159 -9.01 -2.67 2.17
CA SER A 159 -10.26 -2.74 1.42
C SER A 159 -9.99 -2.79 -0.08
N GLU A 160 -10.99 -3.22 -0.85
CA GLU A 160 -10.98 -3.19 -2.32
C GLU A 160 -11.95 -2.12 -2.85
N GLY A 161 -12.12 -1.03 -2.09
CA GLY A 161 -13.15 -0.02 -2.37
C GLY A 161 -12.99 0.66 -3.73
N GLY A 162 -11.76 0.79 -4.23
CA GLY A 162 -11.50 1.30 -5.58
C GLY A 162 -12.06 0.41 -6.70
N HIS A 163 -12.37 -0.85 -6.41
CA HIS A 163 -13.05 -1.77 -7.32
C HIS A 163 -14.58 -1.74 -7.18
N ALA A 164 -15.16 -0.89 -6.32
CA ALA A 164 -16.60 -0.68 -6.29
C ALA A 164 -17.10 0.01 -7.57
N ASP A 165 -18.38 -0.22 -7.90
CA ASP A 165 -19.03 0.39 -9.07
C ASP A 165 -18.91 1.91 -9.04
N PHE A 166 -18.53 2.48 -10.19
CA PHE A 166 -18.54 3.92 -10.41
C PHE A 166 -19.99 4.43 -10.33
N GLY A 167 -20.25 5.30 -9.36
CA GLY A 167 -21.58 5.87 -9.10
C GLY A 167 -21.69 7.29 -9.66
N PRO A 168 -22.16 7.49 -10.91
CA PRO A 168 -22.27 8.81 -11.51
C PRO A 168 -23.33 9.67 -10.81
N ASN A 169 -23.01 10.92 -10.53
CA ASN A 169 -23.90 11.90 -9.88
C ASN A 169 -24.29 13.08 -10.79
N SER A 170 -23.87 13.07 -12.05
CA SER A 170 -24.20 14.11 -13.03
C SER A 170 -24.49 13.53 -14.42
N ALA A 171 -25.09 14.34 -15.29
CA ALA A 171 -25.33 13.96 -16.69
C ALA A 171 -24.01 13.65 -17.41
N THR A 172 -22.97 14.47 -17.20
CA THR A 172 -21.63 14.23 -17.76
C THR A 172 -20.98 12.96 -17.22
N GLU A 173 -21.12 12.66 -15.92
CA GLU A 173 -20.63 11.39 -15.36
C GLU A 173 -21.42 10.18 -15.88
N THR A 174 -22.72 10.35 -16.16
CA THR A 174 -23.54 9.29 -16.76
C THR A 174 -23.11 9.02 -18.21
N GLU A 175 -22.81 10.07 -18.99
CA GLU A 175 -22.23 9.95 -20.33
C GLU A 175 -20.85 9.28 -20.29
N LEU A 176 -20.02 9.63 -19.31
CA LEU A 176 -18.73 8.97 -19.08
C LEU A 176 -18.93 7.49 -18.78
N LEU A 177 -19.84 7.12 -17.87
CA LEU A 177 -20.14 5.71 -17.58
C LEU A 177 -20.54 4.96 -18.86
N GLN A 178 -21.44 5.51 -19.68
CA GLN A 178 -21.86 4.90 -20.94
C GLN A 178 -20.71 4.76 -21.95
N PHE A 179 -19.84 5.78 -22.03
CA PHE A 179 -18.65 5.75 -22.86
C PHE A 179 -17.70 4.61 -22.43
N LEU A 180 -17.40 4.51 -21.13
CA LEU A 180 -16.53 3.47 -20.60
C LEU A 180 -17.15 2.08 -20.76
N GLN A 181 -18.46 1.94 -20.57
CA GLN A 181 -19.15 0.69 -20.84
C GLN A 181 -18.98 0.24 -22.30
N LYS A 182 -19.07 1.15 -23.28
CA LYS A 182 -18.79 0.80 -24.68
C LYS A 182 -17.33 0.40 -24.88
N GLN A 183 -16.39 1.16 -24.32
CA GLN A 183 -14.95 0.92 -24.46
C GLN A 183 -14.51 -0.44 -23.90
N PHE A 184 -15.07 -0.85 -22.76
CA PHE A 184 -14.70 -2.09 -22.07
C PHE A 184 -15.64 -3.28 -22.36
N SER A 185 -16.57 -3.14 -23.31
CA SER A 185 -17.50 -4.22 -23.65
C SER A 185 -16.78 -5.37 -24.36
N THR A 186 -16.81 -6.56 -23.76
CA THR A 186 -16.24 -7.80 -24.31
C THR A 186 -17.29 -8.90 -24.48
N GLY A 187 -18.56 -8.54 -24.69
CA GLY A 187 -19.68 -9.48 -24.81
C GLY A 187 -20.38 -9.85 -23.49
N GLN A 188 -20.02 -9.17 -22.40
CA GLN A 188 -20.72 -9.18 -21.10
C GLN A 188 -20.93 -7.74 -20.63
N THR A 189 -21.78 -7.52 -19.62
CA THR A 189 -21.92 -6.21 -18.98
C THR A 189 -20.58 -5.81 -18.35
N PRO A 190 -19.94 -4.72 -18.82
CA PRO A 190 -18.61 -4.36 -18.36
C PRO A 190 -18.69 -3.70 -16.98
N HIS A 191 -17.85 -4.16 -16.06
CA HIS A 191 -17.69 -3.57 -14.73
C HIS A 191 -16.86 -2.29 -14.81
N ILE A 192 -17.47 -1.14 -14.51
CA ILE A 192 -16.79 0.15 -14.49
C ILE A 192 -16.62 0.56 -13.03
N SER A 193 -15.42 0.36 -12.49
CA SER A 193 -15.10 0.71 -11.11
C SER A 193 -14.59 2.15 -10.97
N TRP A 194 -14.54 2.65 -9.74
CA TRP A 194 -13.85 3.90 -9.42
C TRP A 194 -12.40 3.92 -9.89
N GLU A 195 -11.68 2.79 -9.83
CA GLU A 195 -10.31 2.69 -10.35
C GLU A 195 -10.21 3.03 -11.85
N ARG A 196 -11.21 2.70 -12.67
CA ARG A 196 -11.20 3.03 -14.11
C ARG A 196 -11.40 4.52 -14.40
N VAL A 197 -11.74 5.30 -13.38
CA VAL A 197 -12.01 6.74 -13.44
C VAL A 197 -10.94 7.53 -12.67
N CYS A 198 -10.69 7.16 -11.42
CA CYS A 198 -9.86 7.87 -10.44
C CYS A 198 -8.52 7.17 -10.17
N SER A 199 -7.80 6.79 -11.23
CA SER A 199 -6.43 6.28 -11.13
C SER A 199 -5.57 6.79 -12.29
N GLY A 200 -4.27 6.56 -12.22
CA GLY A 200 -3.34 6.75 -13.33
C GLY A 200 -3.75 5.97 -14.58
N SER A 201 -4.27 4.75 -14.42
CA SER A 201 -4.85 3.96 -15.52
C SER A 201 -6.20 4.51 -16.01
N GLY A 202 -6.90 5.28 -15.18
CA GLY A 202 -8.16 5.96 -15.51
C GLY A 202 -7.99 7.29 -16.26
N ILE A 203 -6.90 8.02 -16.05
CA ILE A 203 -6.63 9.31 -16.73
C ILE A 203 -6.74 9.20 -18.26
N PRO A 204 -6.14 8.20 -18.95
CA PRO A 204 -6.32 8.01 -20.39
C PRO A 204 -7.78 7.82 -20.81
N ASN A 205 -8.59 7.16 -19.97
CA ASN A 205 -10.01 6.97 -20.25
C ASN A 205 -10.77 8.29 -20.19
N LEU A 206 -10.49 9.13 -19.19
CA LEU A 206 -11.05 10.48 -19.08
C LEU A 206 -10.67 11.35 -20.28
N TYR A 207 -9.39 11.29 -20.70
CA TYR A 207 -8.93 12.00 -21.88
C TYR A 207 -9.65 11.53 -23.16
N ALA A 208 -9.78 10.22 -23.37
CA ALA A 208 -10.47 9.67 -24.52
C ALA A 208 -11.94 10.10 -24.58
N PHE A 209 -12.64 10.09 -23.43
CA PHE A 209 -14.00 10.61 -23.31
C PHE A 209 -14.09 12.09 -23.69
N LEU A 210 -13.23 12.94 -23.10
CA LEU A 210 -13.23 14.38 -23.39
C LEU A 210 -12.92 14.69 -24.86
N LYS A 211 -12.04 13.90 -25.48
CA LYS A 211 -11.71 14.01 -26.91
C LYS A 211 -12.90 13.64 -27.80
N GLU A 212 -13.63 12.57 -27.49
CA GLU A 212 -14.86 12.20 -28.23
C GLU A 212 -15.94 13.28 -28.10
N GLN A 213 -16.00 13.96 -26.96
CA GLN A 213 -16.90 15.09 -26.72
C GLN A 213 -16.44 16.40 -27.37
N GLY A 214 -15.26 16.43 -28.03
CA GLY A 214 -14.69 17.64 -28.63
C GLY A 214 -14.30 18.73 -27.62
N LYS A 215 -13.97 18.34 -26.37
CA LYS A 215 -13.60 19.25 -25.28
C LYS A 215 -12.09 19.46 -25.14
N VAL A 216 -11.28 18.63 -25.80
CA VAL A 216 -9.81 18.69 -25.91
C VAL A 216 -9.34 18.24 -27.28
#